data_AF-A0A2W5DBT7-F1
#
_entry.id   AF-A0A2W5DBT7-F1
#
_cell.length_a   1.000
_cell.length_b   1.000
_cell.length_c   1.000
_cell.angle_alpha   90.00
_cell.angle_beta   90.00
_cell.angle_gamma   90.00
#
_symmetry.space_group_name_H-M   'P 1'
#
loop_
_entity.id
_entity.type
_entity.pdbx_description
1 polymer ?
#
loop_
_entity_poly.entity_id
_entity_poly.type
_entity_poly.pdbx_seq_one_letter_code
_entity_poly.pdbx_strand_id
1 'polypeptide(L)'
;MSTVTIYHNPDCGTSRNTLALIRASGIEPTVIEYLKTPPDRETLKALIARMGMGVRDVLRIKGTPYKELGLDAAHWSDDQLIDQMLAYPILINRPIVVSRSGVRLCRPSDMVIDLLPQRPAGENRKEDGTPLLVDTPIAGSDPDLALALQEAVLPTDDLAEPGRSFFAYATVSGERVGYGGFERLGRDVLVRSLVVLPHARHRGIGGGMFALLLRRAFDEGGRDAWLLTTTAAPFFERAGFKPIERSAAPATILATRQAASLCPSSAVLLGRRMSL
;
A
#
# COMPACT_ATOMS: atom_id res chain seq x y z
N MET A 1 12.19 -6.50 26.79
CA MET A 1 12.52 -6.58 25.34
C MET A 1 11.21 -6.50 24.57
N SER A 2 11.14 -5.70 23.50
CA SER A 2 9.95 -5.65 22.64
C SER A 2 9.87 -6.92 21.80
N THR A 3 8.99 -7.85 22.17
CA THR A 3 8.76 -9.07 21.39
C THR A 3 8.11 -8.69 20.05
N VAL A 4 8.83 -8.95 18.95
CA VAL A 4 8.31 -8.84 17.59
C VAL A 4 8.25 -10.25 17.02
N THR A 5 7.12 -10.62 16.42
CA THR A 5 6.93 -11.90 15.74
C THR A 5 6.64 -11.65 14.27
N ILE A 6 7.25 -12.42 13.38
CA ILE A 6 7.00 -12.36 11.94
C ILE A 6 6.60 -13.74 11.40
N TYR A 7 5.43 -13.79 10.76
CA TYR A 7 5.00 -14.93 9.93
C TYR A 7 5.67 -14.78 8.56
N HIS A 8 6.76 -15.50 8.40
CA HIS A 8 7.76 -15.31 7.36
C HIS A 8 7.68 -16.38 6.27
N ASN A 9 7.93 -15.98 5.03
CA ASN A 9 8.25 -16.90 3.94
C ASN A 9 9.61 -16.50 3.33
N PRO A 10 10.64 -17.35 3.43
CA PRO A 10 11.99 -17.04 2.94
C PRO A 10 12.06 -16.86 1.42
N ASP A 11 11.13 -17.44 0.65
CA ASP A 11 11.09 -17.31 -0.82
C ASP A 11 10.38 -16.04 -1.29
N CYS A 12 9.92 -15.18 -0.38
CA CYS A 12 9.21 -13.95 -0.70
C CYS A 12 10.07 -12.70 -0.42
N GLY A 13 10.43 -11.96 -1.48
CA GLY A 13 11.22 -10.72 -1.34
C GLY A 13 10.60 -9.68 -0.39
N THR A 14 9.27 -9.47 -0.42
CA THR A 14 8.61 -8.59 0.57
C THR A 14 8.81 -9.07 2.01
N SER A 15 8.79 -10.39 2.22
CA SER A 15 8.98 -11.01 3.53
C SER A 15 10.42 -10.90 4.02
N ARG A 16 11.40 -11.11 3.14
CA ARG A 16 12.83 -10.93 3.44
C ARG A 16 13.17 -9.47 3.72
N ASN A 17 12.68 -8.53 2.90
CA ASN A 17 12.85 -7.08 3.14
C ASN A 17 12.25 -6.66 4.50
N THR A 18 11.08 -7.20 4.87
CA THR A 18 10.46 -6.92 6.17
C THR A 18 11.29 -7.47 7.33
N LEU A 19 11.77 -8.71 7.23
CA LEU A 19 12.64 -9.30 8.26
C LEU A 19 13.95 -8.50 8.42
N ALA A 20 14.56 -8.10 7.30
CA ALA A 20 15.77 -7.28 7.29
C ALA A 20 15.55 -5.93 7.99
N LEU A 21 14.41 -5.27 7.72
CA LEU A 21 14.03 -4.01 8.38
C LEU A 21 13.88 -4.14 9.91
N ILE A 22 13.25 -5.21 10.38
CA ILE A 22 13.10 -5.47 11.82
C ILE A 22 14.49 -5.61 12.46
N ARG A 23 15.38 -6.40 11.85
CA ARG A 23 16.75 -6.59 12.31
C ARG A 23 17.60 -5.32 12.26
N ALA A 24 17.49 -4.54 11.20
CA ALA A 24 18.16 -3.25 11.05
C ALA A 24 17.73 -2.22 12.11
N SER A 25 16.57 -2.44 12.74
CA SER A 25 16.08 -1.65 13.87
C SER A 25 16.57 -2.17 15.22
N GLY A 26 17.55 -3.09 15.24
CA GLY A 26 18.16 -3.65 16.44
C GLY A 26 17.31 -4.70 17.15
N ILE A 27 16.32 -5.29 16.46
CA ILE A 27 15.40 -6.27 17.04
C ILE A 27 15.62 -7.63 16.36
N GLU A 28 15.89 -8.67 17.13
CA GLU A 28 15.79 -10.05 16.63
C GLU A 28 14.37 -10.56 16.88
N PRO A 29 13.55 -10.77 15.83
CA PRO A 29 12.18 -11.21 16.00
C PRO A 29 12.07 -12.73 16.19
N THR A 30 10.96 -13.18 16.76
CA THR A 30 10.52 -14.56 16.61
C THR A 30 10.07 -14.79 15.16
N VAL A 31 10.77 -15.66 14.44
CA VAL A 31 10.47 -15.99 13.04
C VAL A 31 9.65 -17.27 12.99
N ILE A 32 8.44 -17.20 12.43
CA ILE A 32 7.55 -18.35 12.20
C ILE A 32 7.46 -18.59 10.70
N GLU A 33 8.02 -19.70 10.22
CA GLU A 33 7.82 -20.14 8.83
C GLU A 33 6.40 -20.71 8.66
N TYR A 34 5.43 -19.84 8.44
CA TYR A 34 3.99 -20.17 8.51
C TYR A 34 3.53 -21.25 7.52
N LEU A 35 4.30 -21.55 6.48
CA LEU A 35 4.01 -22.67 5.58
C LEU A 35 4.32 -24.04 6.21
N LYS A 36 5.25 -24.08 7.16
CA LYS A 36 5.62 -25.28 7.92
C LYS A 36 4.85 -25.34 9.24
N THR A 37 4.72 -24.20 9.92
CA THR A 37 4.06 -24.06 11.21
C THR A 37 3.00 -22.96 11.14
N PRO A 38 1.87 -23.21 10.45
CA PRO A 38 0.80 -22.22 10.34
C PRO A 38 0.22 -21.88 11.72
N PRO A 39 -0.30 -20.65 11.92
CA PRO A 39 -1.09 -20.35 13.10
C PRO A 39 -2.32 -21.25 13.17
N ASP A 40 -2.76 -21.58 14.38
CA ASP A 40 -4.08 -22.21 14.56
C ASP A 40 -5.22 -21.25 14.18
N ARG A 41 -6.45 -21.79 14.13
CA ARG A 41 -7.65 -21.07 13.71
C ARG A 41 -7.89 -19.81 14.53
N GLU A 42 -7.82 -19.91 15.86
CA GLU A 42 -8.07 -18.79 16.77
C GLU A 42 -7.00 -17.72 16.66
N THR A 43 -5.74 -18.12 16.53
CA THR A 43 -4.62 -17.22 16.28
C THR A 43 -4.78 -16.50 14.95
N LEU A 44 -5.14 -17.20 13.87
CA LEU A 44 -5.37 -16.56 12.57
C LEU A 44 -6.53 -15.56 12.61
N LYS A 45 -7.65 -15.91 13.24
CA LYS A 45 -8.78 -14.98 13.47
C LYS A 45 -8.34 -13.74 14.24
N ALA A 46 -7.59 -13.93 15.33
CA ALA A 46 -7.08 -12.83 16.14
C ALA A 46 -6.11 -11.93 15.36
N LEU A 47 -5.23 -12.50 14.53
CA LEU A 47 -4.33 -11.73 13.68
C LEU A 47 -5.10 -10.88 12.67
N ILE A 48 -6.07 -11.45 11.97
CA ILE A 48 -6.89 -10.75 10.98
C ILE A 48 -7.65 -9.59 11.63
N ALA A 49 -8.31 -9.85 12.77
CA ALA A 49 -9.02 -8.83 13.53
C ALA A 49 -8.09 -7.69 13.98
N ARG A 50 -6.90 -8.02 14.52
CA ARG A 50 -5.92 -7.02 14.98
C ARG A 50 -5.28 -6.22 13.85
N MET A 51 -5.30 -6.73 12.61
CA MET A 51 -4.89 -5.96 11.42
C MET A 51 -5.97 -4.99 10.94
N GLY A 52 -7.22 -5.10 11.42
CA GLY A 52 -8.35 -4.30 10.94
C GLY A 52 -8.76 -4.62 9.50
N MET A 53 -8.51 -5.85 9.05
CA MET A 53 -8.74 -6.29 7.67
C MET A 53 -9.88 -7.30 7.58
N GLY A 54 -10.57 -7.37 6.44
CA GLY A 54 -11.46 -8.48 6.15
C GLY A 54 -10.67 -9.75 5.85
N VAL A 55 -11.24 -10.94 6.11
CA VAL A 55 -10.57 -12.22 5.85
C VAL A 55 -10.12 -12.34 4.40
N ARG A 56 -10.97 -11.92 3.47
CA ARG A 56 -10.70 -11.92 2.03
C ARG A 56 -9.51 -11.04 1.63
N ASP A 57 -9.25 -9.97 2.39
CA ASP A 57 -8.14 -9.05 2.14
C ASP A 57 -6.77 -9.67 2.51
N VAL A 58 -6.78 -10.73 3.31
CA VAL A 58 -5.59 -11.48 3.76
C VAL A 58 -5.27 -12.65 2.83
N LEU A 59 -6.17 -12.99 1.90
CA LEU A 59 -5.92 -14.05 0.92
C LEU A 59 -4.88 -13.63 -0.11
N ARG A 60 -3.87 -14.48 -0.28
CA ARG A 60 -2.92 -14.39 -1.36
C ARG A 60 -3.55 -14.97 -2.62
N ILE A 61 -3.67 -14.14 -3.66
CA ILE A 61 -4.23 -14.57 -4.94
C ILE A 61 -3.14 -15.22 -5.83
N LYS A 62 -2.05 -14.50 -6.09
CA LYS A 62 -1.04 -14.92 -7.09
C LYS A 62 -0.15 -16.06 -6.59
N GLY A 63 -0.01 -17.10 -7.42
CA GLY A 63 0.85 -18.27 -7.16
C GLY A 63 0.32 -19.14 -6.01
N THR A 64 -1.00 -19.35 -6.00
CA THR A 64 -1.75 -20.13 -5.00
C THR A 64 -2.92 -20.83 -5.69
N PRO A 65 -3.58 -21.82 -5.05
CA PRO A 65 -4.77 -22.46 -5.59
C PRO A 65 -6.04 -21.57 -5.52
N TYR A 66 -5.94 -20.27 -5.19
CA TYR A 66 -7.08 -19.37 -5.01
C TYR A 66 -8.11 -19.42 -6.14
N LYS A 67 -7.67 -19.44 -7.40
CA LYS A 67 -8.55 -19.51 -8.57
C LYS A 67 -9.09 -20.91 -8.82
N GLU A 68 -8.26 -21.94 -8.62
CA GLU A 68 -8.63 -23.35 -8.80
C GLU A 68 -9.72 -23.77 -7.81
N LEU A 69 -9.67 -23.21 -6.60
CA LEU A 69 -10.67 -23.40 -5.54
C LEU A 69 -11.88 -22.46 -5.66
N GLY A 70 -11.91 -21.57 -6.66
CA GLY A 70 -13.02 -20.63 -6.87
C GLY A 70 -13.24 -19.64 -5.71
N LEU A 71 -12.16 -19.23 -5.02
CA LEU A 71 -12.25 -18.40 -3.81
C LEU A 71 -12.66 -16.95 -4.09
N ASP A 72 -12.72 -16.54 -5.36
CA ASP A 72 -13.26 -15.24 -5.78
C ASP A 72 -14.78 -15.13 -5.62
N ALA A 73 -15.48 -16.26 -5.54
CA ALA A 73 -16.93 -16.26 -5.42
C ALA A 73 -17.40 -15.58 -4.11
N ALA A 74 -18.48 -14.81 -4.21
CA ALA A 74 -19.02 -14.04 -3.09
C ALA A 74 -19.72 -14.89 -2.02
N HIS A 75 -20.02 -16.17 -2.31
CA HIS A 75 -20.72 -17.05 -1.39
C HIS A 75 -19.85 -17.54 -0.22
N TRP A 76 -18.53 -17.46 -0.34
CA TRP A 76 -17.61 -17.88 0.72
C TRP A 76 -17.73 -16.97 1.95
N SER A 77 -18.06 -17.56 3.08
CA SER A 77 -18.03 -16.89 4.38
C SER A 77 -16.60 -16.73 4.90
N ASP A 78 -16.42 -15.80 5.84
CA ASP A 78 -15.12 -15.56 6.48
C ASP A 78 -14.57 -16.83 7.16
N ASP A 79 -15.41 -17.60 7.88
CA ASP A 79 -14.98 -18.85 8.52
C ASP A 79 -14.58 -19.93 7.50
N GLN A 80 -15.26 -20.01 6.34
CA GLN A 80 -14.89 -20.94 5.28
C GLN A 80 -13.57 -20.53 4.61
N LEU A 81 -13.35 -19.22 4.38
CA LEU A 81 -12.08 -18.73 3.85
C LEU A 81 -10.92 -18.99 4.84
N ILE A 82 -11.18 -18.91 6.14
CA ILE A 82 -10.21 -19.31 7.18
C ILE A 82 -9.91 -20.80 7.09
N ASP A 83 -10.91 -21.67 6.92
CA ASP A 83 -10.68 -23.11 6.72
C ASP A 83 -9.79 -23.37 5.50
N GLN A 84 -10.01 -22.65 4.39
CA GLN A 84 -9.14 -22.76 3.21
C GLN A 84 -7.71 -22.31 3.51
N MET A 85 -7.51 -21.24 4.26
CA MET A 85 -6.18 -20.79 4.67
C MET A 85 -5.46 -21.79 5.59
N LEU A 86 -6.19 -22.50 6.45
CA LEU A 86 -5.61 -23.52 7.32
C LEU A 86 -5.29 -24.82 6.55
N ALA A 87 -6.16 -25.21 5.61
CA ALA A 87 -5.93 -26.36 4.74
C ALA A 87 -4.80 -26.10 3.72
N TYR A 88 -4.69 -24.86 3.24
CA TYR A 88 -3.67 -24.43 2.29
C TYR A 88 -2.97 -23.17 2.81
N PRO A 89 -2.00 -23.29 3.74
CA PRO A 89 -1.30 -22.15 4.34
C PRO A 89 -0.76 -21.15 3.32
N ILE A 90 -0.39 -21.59 2.12
CA ILE A 90 0.05 -20.71 1.01
C ILE A 90 -0.96 -19.60 0.63
N LEU A 91 -2.24 -19.77 0.96
CA LEU A 91 -3.30 -18.77 0.79
C LEU A 91 -3.18 -17.62 1.80
N ILE A 92 -2.46 -17.77 2.92
CA ILE A 92 -2.21 -16.68 3.85
C ILE A 92 -1.17 -15.75 3.22
N ASN A 93 -1.55 -14.48 2.99
CA ASN A 93 -0.63 -13.48 2.47
C ASN A 93 0.40 -13.06 3.54
N ARG A 94 1.53 -12.54 3.09
CA ARG A 94 2.75 -12.46 3.90
C ARG A 94 3.63 -11.24 3.58
N PRO A 95 4.45 -10.79 4.54
CA PRO A 95 4.52 -11.25 5.94
C PRO A 95 3.47 -10.60 6.83
N ILE A 96 3.01 -11.31 7.85
CA ILE A 96 2.26 -10.73 8.98
C ILE A 96 3.26 -10.47 10.10
N VAL A 97 3.30 -9.26 10.62
CA VAL A 97 4.17 -8.87 11.75
C VAL A 97 3.31 -8.47 12.93
N VAL A 98 3.68 -8.97 14.11
CA VAL A 98 3.07 -8.67 15.41
C VAL A 98 4.10 -7.95 16.25
N SER A 99 3.72 -6.81 16.83
CA SER A 99 4.51 -6.12 17.84
C SER A 99 3.60 -5.56 18.94
N ARG A 100 4.21 -4.87 19.92
CA ARG A 100 3.46 -4.10 20.93
C ARG A 100 2.61 -2.99 20.31
N SER A 101 3.05 -2.40 19.19
CA SER A 101 2.36 -1.30 18.52
C SER A 101 1.16 -1.76 17.66
N GLY A 102 1.06 -3.06 17.36
CA GLY A 102 -0.07 -3.59 16.58
C GLY A 102 0.28 -4.85 15.77
N VAL A 103 -0.58 -5.16 14.81
CA VAL A 103 -0.37 -6.25 13.84
C VAL A 103 -0.58 -5.67 12.44
N ARG A 104 0.32 -5.99 11.50
CA ARG A 104 0.15 -5.60 10.09
C ARG A 104 0.57 -6.71 9.15
N LEU A 105 -0.18 -6.85 8.05
CA LEU A 105 0.30 -7.47 6.82
C LEU A 105 1.26 -6.47 6.15
N CYS A 106 2.57 -6.65 6.22
CA CYS A 106 3.54 -5.66 5.75
C CYS A 106 3.73 -5.72 4.23
N ARG A 107 2.74 -5.22 3.51
CA ARG A 107 2.70 -5.11 2.05
C ARG A 107 2.28 -3.67 1.70
N PRO A 108 3.21 -2.79 1.29
CA PRO A 108 4.65 -3.04 1.09
C PRO A 108 5.43 -3.30 2.40
N SER A 109 6.68 -3.79 2.28
CA SER A 109 7.53 -4.14 3.44
C SER A 109 7.75 -2.98 4.41
N ASP A 110 7.79 -1.76 3.87
CA ASP A 110 7.99 -0.49 4.58
C ASP A 110 6.92 -0.25 5.67
N MET A 111 5.74 -0.86 5.55
CA MET A 111 4.67 -0.80 6.56
C MET A 111 5.08 -1.34 7.93
N VAL A 112 6.16 -2.13 7.99
CA VAL A 112 6.69 -2.59 9.28
C VAL A 112 7.22 -1.45 10.14
N ILE A 113 7.63 -0.33 9.55
CA ILE A 113 8.15 0.83 10.30
C ILE A 113 7.13 1.34 11.33
N ASP A 114 5.83 1.29 11.02
CA ASP A 114 4.75 1.65 11.94
C ASP A 114 4.70 0.77 13.20
N LEU A 115 5.25 -0.44 13.13
CA LEU A 115 5.22 -1.44 14.21
C LEU A 115 6.46 -1.42 15.09
N LEU A 116 7.52 -0.72 14.68
CA LEU A 116 8.81 -0.75 15.35
C LEU A 116 8.94 0.42 16.32
N PRO A 117 9.50 0.21 17.53
CA PRO A 117 9.69 1.28 18.52
C PRO A 117 10.72 2.32 18.07
N GLN A 118 11.61 1.96 17.13
CA GLN A 118 12.63 2.83 16.58
C GLN A 118 12.84 2.49 15.10
N ARG A 119 13.21 3.51 14.32
CA ARG A 119 13.54 3.34 12.90
C ARG A 119 14.94 2.73 12.76
N PRO A 120 15.20 1.97 11.68
CA PRO A 120 16.56 1.50 11.41
C PRO A 120 17.50 2.69 11.20
N ALA A 121 18.76 2.56 11.64
CA ALA A 121 19.77 3.59 11.44
C ALA A 121 20.37 3.50 10.02
N GLY A 122 20.79 4.65 9.48
CA GLY A 122 21.53 4.72 8.21
C GLY A 122 20.68 4.52 6.95
N GLU A 123 21.38 4.43 5.81
CA GLU A 123 20.75 4.10 4.53
C GLU A 123 20.30 2.64 4.51
N ASN A 124 19.01 2.43 4.28
CA ASN A 124 18.43 1.11 4.16
C ASN A 124 17.75 0.97 2.80
N ARG A 125 18.03 -0.13 2.12
CA ARG A 125 17.52 -0.44 0.78
C ARG A 125 16.90 -1.82 0.77
N LYS A 126 15.92 -2.00 -0.10
CA LYS A 126 15.35 -3.32 -0.42
C LYS A 126 16.35 -4.12 -1.25
N GLU A 127 16.10 -5.42 -1.37
CA GLU A 127 16.90 -6.33 -2.21
C GLU A 127 17.06 -5.86 -3.66
N ASP A 128 16.09 -5.13 -4.22
CA ASP A 128 16.13 -4.57 -5.58
C ASP A 128 16.87 -3.22 -5.66
N GLY A 129 17.50 -2.77 -4.57
CA GLY A 129 18.23 -1.52 -4.46
C GLY A 129 17.35 -0.29 -4.21
N THR A 130 16.02 -0.43 -4.22
CA THR A 130 15.11 0.69 -3.96
C THR A 130 15.23 1.15 -2.51
N PRO A 131 15.29 2.47 -2.25
CA PRO A 131 15.30 2.98 -0.89
C PRO A 131 14.06 2.56 -0.11
N LEU A 132 14.26 2.26 1.17
CA LEU A 132 13.16 2.09 2.11
C LEU A 132 12.59 3.45 2.48
N LEU A 133 11.27 3.53 2.49
CA LEU A 133 10.54 4.78 2.62
C LEU A 133 9.76 4.83 3.92
N VAL A 134 9.59 6.05 4.41
CA VAL A 134 8.67 6.39 5.49
C VAL A 134 7.76 7.48 4.97
N ASP A 135 6.46 7.25 5.11
CA ASP A 135 5.45 8.26 4.84
C ASP A 135 5.03 8.95 6.15
N THR A 136 4.74 10.25 6.09
CA THR A 136 4.29 11.05 7.22
C THR A 136 3.07 11.87 6.77
N PRO A 137 1.93 11.80 7.47
CA PRO A 137 0.78 12.62 7.14
C PRO A 137 1.13 14.11 7.21
N ILE A 138 0.64 14.88 6.24
CA ILE A 138 0.79 16.33 6.18
C ILE A 138 -0.55 16.99 5.85
N ALA A 139 -0.71 18.26 6.22
CA ALA A 139 -1.88 19.04 5.84
C ALA A 139 -1.85 19.35 4.33
N GLY A 140 -3.03 19.50 3.71
CA GLY A 140 -3.12 19.98 2.32
C GLY A 140 -2.58 21.41 2.15
N SER A 141 -2.52 22.19 3.23
CA SER A 141 -1.92 23.53 3.27
C SER A 141 -0.40 23.54 3.48
N ASP A 142 0.25 22.37 3.45
CA ASP A 142 1.70 22.28 3.59
C ASP A 142 2.40 23.01 2.42
N PRO A 143 3.26 24.01 2.70
CA PRO A 143 3.87 24.83 1.65
C PRO A 143 4.84 24.05 0.77
N ASP A 144 5.54 23.05 1.32
CA ASP A 144 6.50 22.24 0.56
C ASP A 144 5.78 21.28 -0.39
N LEU A 145 4.61 20.77 0.01
CA LEU A 145 3.71 20.06 -0.89
C LEU A 145 3.29 20.95 -2.06
N ALA A 146 2.77 22.15 -1.78
CA ALA A 146 2.29 23.06 -2.82
C ALA A 146 3.41 23.43 -3.81
N LEU A 147 4.60 23.76 -3.31
CA LEU A 147 5.76 24.08 -4.13
C LEU A 147 6.16 22.89 -5.03
N ALA A 148 6.26 21.68 -4.47
CA ALA A 148 6.65 20.49 -5.23
C ALA A 148 5.63 20.15 -6.34
N LEU A 149 4.34 20.40 -6.10
CA LEU A 149 3.30 20.20 -7.11
C LEU A 149 3.35 21.27 -8.21
N GLN A 150 3.56 22.54 -7.85
CA GLN A 150 3.72 23.62 -8.84
C GLN A 150 4.92 23.39 -9.76
N GLU A 151 6.07 22.98 -9.21
CA GLU A 151 7.26 22.62 -9.98
C GLU A 151 7.02 21.43 -10.91
N ALA A 152 6.15 20.51 -10.51
CA ALA A 152 5.74 19.37 -11.33
C ALA A 152 4.58 19.69 -12.30
N VAL A 153 4.12 20.95 -12.35
CA VAL A 153 2.97 21.40 -13.15
C VAL A 153 1.70 20.60 -12.82
N LEU A 154 1.49 20.34 -11.53
CA LEU A 154 0.33 19.65 -10.98
C LEU A 154 -0.62 20.65 -10.28
N PRO A 155 -1.94 20.43 -10.31
CA PRO A 155 -2.91 21.33 -9.68
C PRO A 155 -2.71 21.47 -8.16
N THR A 156 -2.85 22.69 -7.64
CA THR A 156 -2.75 23.00 -6.19
C THR A 156 -4.00 23.67 -5.58
N ASP A 157 -4.97 24.06 -6.40
CA ASP A 157 -6.04 24.99 -5.98
C ASP A 157 -7.08 24.38 -5.03
N ASP A 158 -7.07 23.06 -4.87
CA ASP A 158 -8.03 22.29 -4.08
C ASP A 158 -7.36 21.39 -3.04
N LEU A 159 -6.07 21.61 -2.72
CA LEU A 159 -5.36 20.80 -1.73
C LEU A 159 -5.98 20.89 -0.33
N ALA A 160 -6.52 22.05 0.05
CA ALA A 160 -7.09 22.27 1.38
C ALA A 160 -8.54 21.79 1.52
N GLU A 161 -9.15 21.24 0.47
CA GLU A 161 -10.53 20.77 0.53
C GLU A 161 -10.70 19.48 1.33
N PRO A 162 -11.87 19.27 1.96
CA PRO A 162 -12.12 18.09 2.77
C PRO A 162 -12.08 16.80 1.95
N GLY A 163 -11.85 15.68 2.64
CA GLY A 163 -11.82 14.34 2.02
C GLY A 163 -10.50 13.96 1.35
N ARG A 164 -9.45 14.80 1.49
CA ARG A 164 -8.11 14.58 0.95
C ARG A 164 -7.13 14.23 2.07
N SER A 165 -6.26 13.27 1.79
CA SER A 165 -5.15 12.88 2.66
C SER A 165 -3.85 13.03 1.88
N PHE A 166 -2.86 13.68 2.50
CA PHE A 166 -1.55 13.91 1.91
C PHE A 166 -0.44 13.38 2.80
N PHE A 167 0.63 12.94 2.17
CA PHE A 167 1.78 12.34 2.81
C PHE A 167 3.06 12.89 2.20
N ALA A 168 3.98 13.23 3.08
CA ALA A 168 5.38 13.43 2.77
C ALA A 168 6.14 12.10 2.82
N TYR A 169 7.02 11.85 1.86
CA TYR A 169 7.82 10.63 1.80
C TYR A 169 9.28 10.96 1.98
N ALA A 170 9.93 10.25 2.90
CA ALA A 170 11.37 10.34 3.12
C ALA A 170 12.00 8.95 3.06
N THR A 171 13.31 8.88 2.81
CA THR A 171 14.07 7.68 3.13
C THR A 171 14.06 7.45 4.65
N VAL A 172 14.41 6.24 5.08
CA VAL A 172 14.62 5.94 6.51
C VAL A 172 15.66 6.88 7.16
N SER A 173 16.67 7.31 6.39
CA SER A 173 17.69 8.28 6.85
C SER A 173 17.19 9.72 6.95
N GLY A 174 15.95 10.01 6.52
CA GLY A 174 15.33 11.33 6.61
C GLY A 174 15.45 12.21 5.36
N GLU A 175 16.06 11.72 4.27
CA GLU A 175 16.08 12.43 2.99
C GLU A 175 14.65 12.55 2.46
N ARG A 176 14.13 13.77 2.30
CA ARG A 176 12.83 14.01 1.65
C ARG A 176 12.93 13.63 0.18
N VAL A 177 12.04 12.75 -0.30
CA VAL A 177 12.08 12.22 -1.67
C VAL A 177 10.83 12.53 -2.49
N GLY A 178 9.72 12.89 -1.86
CA GLY A 178 8.50 13.17 -2.60
C GLY A 178 7.27 13.40 -1.73
N TYR A 179 6.15 13.59 -2.43
CA TYR A 179 4.83 13.79 -1.86
C TYR A 179 3.80 12.96 -2.61
N GLY A 180 2.71 12.63 -1.92
CA GLY A 180 1.63 11.86 -2.49
C GLY A 180 0.32 12.11 -1.74
N GLY A 181 -0.81 12.01 -2.44
CA GLY A 181 -2.11 12.18 -1.81
C GLY A 181 -3.24 11.51 -2.58
N PHE A 182 -4.34 11.30 -1.88
CA PHE A 182 -5.56 10.76 -2.44
C PHE A 182 -6.79 11.50 -1.91
N GLU A 183 -7.88 11.42 -2.65
CA GLU A 183 -9.21 11.87 -2.25
C GLU A 183 -10.11 10.65 -2.10
N ARG A 184 -10.78 10.52 -0.94
CA ARG A 184 -11.64 9.37 -0.63
C ARG A 184 -13.10 9.74 -0.89
N LEU A 185 -13.76 8.95 -1.74
CA LEU A 185 -15.16 9.11 -2.11
C LEU A 185 -15.91 7.81 -1.78
N GLY A 186 -16.14 7.58 -0.49
CA GLY A 186 -16.67 6.32 0.01
C GLY A 186 -15.65 5.19 -0.16
N ARG A 187 -15.97 4.20 -1.00
CA ARG A 187 -15.09 3.05 -1.30
C ARG A 187 -14.11 3.35 -2.43
N ASP A 188 -14.40 4.37 -3.24
CA ASP A 188 -13.57 4.82 -4.33
C ASP A 188 -12.49 5.78 -3.81
N VAL A 189 -11.30 5.66 -4.37
CA VAL A 189 -10.14 6.49 -4.03
C VAL A 189 -9.60 7.09 -5.31
N LEU A 190 -9.62 8.41 -5.42
CA LEU A 190 -8.93 9.11 -6.49
C LEU A 190 -7.49 9.39 -6.04
N VAL A 191 -6.51 8.77 -6.69
CA VAL A 191 -5.10 9.13 -6.53
C VAL A 191 -4.89 10.46 -7.24
N ARG A 192 -4.54 11.48 -6.46
CA ARG A 192 -4.43 12.84 -6.95
C ARG A 192 -3.03 13.15 -7.37
N SER A 193 -2.22 13.60 -6.42
CA SER A 193 -0.86 14.01 -6.69
C SER A 193 0.09 12.93 -6.22
N LEU A 194 1.05 12.55 -7.08
CA LEU A 194 2.19 11.72 -6.74
C LEU A 194 3.41 12.36 -7.42
N VAL A 195 4.31 12.93 -6.63
CA VAL A 195 5.49 13.66 -7.14
C VAL A 195 6.76 13.16 -6.47
N VAL A 196 7.72 12.74 -7.29
CA VAL A 196 9.09 12.45 -6.83
C VAL A 196 9.95 13.70 -7.07
N LEU A 197 10.60 14.18 -6.03
CA LEU A 197 11.45 15.38 -6.09
C LEU A 197 12.62 15.17 -7.06
N PRO A 198 13.08 16.22 -7.77
CA PRO A 198 14.07 16.09 -8.84
C PRO A 198 15.33 15.29 -8.47
N HIS A 199 15.91 15.54 -7.29
CA HIS A 199 17.12 14.86 -6.79
C HIS A 199 16.90 13.37 -6.46
N ALA A 200 15.65 12.95 -6.29
CA ALA A 200 15.27 11.59 -5.92
C ALA A 200 14.74 10.76 -7.12
N ARG A 201 14.65 11.35 -8.32
CA ARG A 201 14.14 10.66 -9.52
C ARG A 201 15.08 9.54 -9.98
N HIS A 202 14.55 8.63 -10.80
CA HIS A 202 15.29 7.51 -11.42
C HIS A 202 15.89 6.48 -10.43
N ARG A 203 15.49 6.51 -9.16
CA ARG A 203 15.92 5.58 -8.09
C ARG A 203 14.87 4.50 -7.74
N GLY A 204 13.83 4.34 -8.56
CA GLY A 204 12.71 3.41 -8.30
C GLY A 204 11.73 3.85 -7.20
N ILE A 205 11.92 5.03 -6.61
CA ILE A 205 11.16 5.54 -5.45
C ILE A 205 9.66 5.71 -5.74
N GLY A 206 9.29 6.13 -6.96
CA GLY A 206 7.89 6.38 -7.31
C GLY A 206 6.98 5.17 -7.11
N GLY A 207 7.46 3.97 -7.41
CA GLY A 207 6.71 2.72 -7.17
C GLY A 207 6.51 2.43 -5.68
N GLY A 208 7.54 2.69 -4.86
CA GLY A 208 7.46 2.54 -3.40
C GLY A 208 6.49 3.53 -2.76
N MET A 209 6.56 4.81 -3.14
CA MET A 209 5.64 5.85 -2.68
C MET A 209 4.19 5.49 -3.06
N PHE A 210 3.98 5.06 -4.30
CA PHE A 210 2.65 4.69 -4.78
C PHE A 210 2.06 3.48 -4.02
N ALA A 211 2.89 2.46 -3.75
CA ALA A 211 2.45 1.30 -2.98
C ALA A 211 2.07 1.67 -1.53
N LEU A 212 2.83 2.56 -0.90
CA LEU A 212 2.51 3.10 0.43
C LEU A 212 1.22 3.92 0.39
N LEU A 213 1.07 4.81 -0.60
CA LEU A 213 -0.13 5.65 -0.75
C LEU A 213 -1.40 4.82 -0.89
N LEU A 214 -1.39 3.82 -1.78
CA LEU A 214 -2.52 2.90 -1.92
C LEU A 214 -2.75 2.10 -0.65
N ARG A 215 -1.69 1.75 0.08
CA ARG A 215 -1.85 1.06 1.35
C ARG A 215 -2.54 1.92 2.40
N ARG A 216 -2.18 3.20 2.52
CA ARG A 216 -2.87 4.15 3.42
C ARG A 216 -4.34 4.30 3.05
N ALA A 217 -4.63 4.47 1.76
CA ALA A 217 -6.01 4.56 1.29
C ALA A 217 -6.82 3.28 1.56
N PHE A 218 -6.18 2.11 1.49
CA PHE A 218 -6.81 0.82 1.78
C PHE A 218 -7.16 0.67 3.26
N ASP A 219 -6.22 1.01 4.15
CA ASP A 219 -6.41 1.04 5.60
C ASP A 219 -7.55 2.01 5.99
N GLU A 220 -7.74 3.06 5.17
CA GLU A 220 -8.80 4.05 5.28
C GLU A 220 -10.15 3.65 4.64
N GLY A 221 -10.31 2.38 4.24
CA GLY A 221 -11.55 1.83 3.71
C GLY A 221 -11.67 1.86 2.17
N GLY A 222 -10.68 2.39 1.47
CA GLY A 222 -10.62 2.38 0.01
C GLY A 222 -10.54 0.97 -0.56
N ARG A 223 -11.24 0.71 -1.66
CA ARG A 223 -11.28 -0.60 -2.32
C ARG A 223 -11.06 -0.52 -3.82
N ASP A 224 -11.43 0.59 -4.44
CA ASP A 224 -11.24 0.82 -5.87
C ASP A 224 -10.46 2.12 -6.06
N ALA A 225 -9.30 2.03 -6.70
CA ALA A 225 -8.42 3.16 -6.94
C ALA A 225 -8.56 3.65 -8.38
N TRP A 226 -8.62 4.96 -8.52
CA TRP A 226 -8.83 5.68 -9.77
C TRP A 226 -7.76 6.76 -9.91
N LEU A 227 -7.37 7.08 -11.14
CA LEU A 227 -6.49 8.21 -11.40
C LEU A 227 -6.66 8.72 -12.83
N LEU A 228 -6.38 10.00 -13.02
CA LEU A 228 -6.30 10.62 -14.33
C LEU A 228 -4.86 11.02 -14.60
N THR A 229 -4.37 10.70 -15.80
CA THR A 229 -3.01 11.08 -16.19
C THR A 229 -2.92 11.40 -17.68
N THR A 230 -2.06 12.34 -18.02
CA THR A 230 -1.74 12.72 -19.41
C THR A 230 -0.46 12.05 -19.90
N THR A 231 0.53 11.83 -19.02
CA THR A 231 1.89 11.39 -19.40
C THR A 231 2.37 10.14 -18.67
N ALA A 232 1.75 9.75 -17.55
CA ALA A 232 2.24 8.67 -16.69
C ALA A 232 1.45 7.36 -16.82
N ALA A 233 0.62 7.21 -17.85
CA ALA A 233 -0.17 5.98 -18.04
C ALA A 233 0.68 4.70 -18.03
N PRO A 234 1.84 4.62 -18.73
CA PRO A 234 2.68 3.42 -18.71
C PRO A 234 3.22 3.06 -17.31
N PHE A 235 3.43 4.06 -16.44
CA PHE A 235 3.85 3.81 -15.05
C PHE A 235 2.75 3.13 -14.25
N PHE A 236 1.51 3.65 -14.33
CA PHE A 236 0.38 3.11 -13.57
C PHE A 236 -0.12 1.78 -14.12
N GLU A 237 -0.03 1.55 -15.43
CA GLU A 237 -0.35 0.26 -16.04
C GLU A 237 0.58 -0.86 -15.54
N ARG A 238 1.88 -0.59 -15.41
CA ARG A 238 2.82 -1.52 -14.75
C ARG A 238 2.47 -1.75 -13.28
N ALA A 239 1.86 -0.75 -12.62
CA ALA A 239 1.31 -0.86 -11.29
C ALA A 239 -0.09 -1.54 -11.27
N GLY A 240 -0.55 -2.12 -12.38
CA GLY A 240 -1.77 -2.92 -12.48
C GLY A 240 -3.04 -2.12 -12.73
N PHE A 241 -2.95 -0.82 -13.01
CA PHE A 241 -4.09 -0.04 -13.48
C PHE A 241 -4.41 -0.39 -14.93
N LYS A 242 -5.67 -0.21 -15.30
CA LYS A 242 -6.13 -0.42 -16.67
C LYS A 242 -6.89 0.81 -17.15
N PRO A 243 -6.81 1.15 -18.44
CA PRO A 243 -7.68 2.15 -19.04
C PRO A 243 -9.14 1.80 -18.81
N ILE A 244 -9.92 2.80 -18.37
CA ILE A 244 -11.36 2.68 -18.18
C ILE A 244 -12.03 3.79 -18.98
N GLU A 245 -13.04 3.42 -19.77
CA GLU A 245 -13.90 4.38 -20.44
C GLU A 245 -14.57 5.30 -19.42
N ARG A 246 -14.58 6.62 -19.66
CA ARG A 246 -15.15 7.58 -18.71
C ARG A 246 -16.61 7.27 -18.37
N SER A 247 -17.39 6.78 -19.32
CA SER A 247 -18.78 6.37 -19.12
C SER A 247 -18.95 5.16 -18.17
N ALA A 248 -17.91 4.34 -18.00
CA ALA A 248 -17.90 3.19 -17.10
C ALA A 248 -17.37 3.52 -15.70
N ALA A 249 -16.89 4.74 -15.48
CA ALA A 249 -16.37 5.17 -14.19
C ALA A 249 -17.49 5.62 -13.24
N PRO A 250 -17.29 5.52 -11.91
CA PRO A 250 -18.25 6.02 -10.95
C PRO A 250 -18.52 7.51 -11.14
N ALA A 251 -19.79 7.93 -11.07
CA ALA A 251 -20.19 9.33 -11.20
C ALA A 251 -19.50 10.22 -10.14
N THR A 252 -19.22 9.67 -8.96
CA THR A 252 -18.45 10.31 -7.89
C THR A 252 -17.05 10.69 -8.34
N ILE A 253 -16.35 9.81 -9.07
CA ILE A 253 -15.02 10.09 -9.63
C ILE A 253 -15.10 11.17 -10.70
N LEU A 254 -16.08 11.08 -11.61
CA LEU A 254 -16.25 12.06 -12.69
C LEU A 254 -16.62 13.47 -12.17
N ALA A 255 -17.27 13.55 -11.02
CA ALA A 255 -17.64 14.80 -10.37
C ALA A 255 -16.48 15.47 -9.62
N THR A 256 -15.32 14.81 -9.48
CA THR A 256 -14.15 15.41 -8.81
C THR A 256 -13.59 16.58 -9.60
N ARG A 257 -13.01 17.56 -8.90
CA ARG A 257 -12.37 18.72 -9.55
C ARG A 257 -11.29 18.32 -10.53
N GLN A 258 -10.48 17.33 -10.21
CA GLN A 258 -9.42 16.84 -11.10
C GLN A 258 -10.00 16.23 -12.38
N ALA A 259 -11.10 15.48 -12.30
CA ALA A 259 -11.76 14.92 -13.48
C ALA A 259 -12.43 16.00 -14.36
N ALA A 260 -12.94 17.05 -13.73
CA ALA A 260 -13.58 18.19 -14.41
C ALA A 260 -12.58 19.16 -15.05
N SER A 261 -11.41 19.38 -14.43
CA SER A 261 -10.40 20.32 -14.93
C SER A 261 -9.53 19.73 -16.05
N LEU A 262 -9.36 18.42 -16.08
CA LEU A 262 -8.56 17.74 -17.11
C LEU A 262 -9.40 17.44 -18.37
N CYS A 263 -8.93 17.93 -19.51
CA CYS A 263 -9.58 17.71 -20.80
C CYS A 263 -9.77 16.19 -21.07
N PRO A 264 -11.00 15.75 -21.40
CA PRO A 264 -11.30 14.33 -21.65
C PRO A 264 -10.50 13.68 -22.77
N SER A 265 -10.07 14.45 -23.77
CA SER A 265 -9.31 13.93 -24.90
C SER A 265 -7.81 13.79 -24.64
N SER A 266 -7.28 14.42 -23.59
CA SER A 266 -5.84 14.38 -23.27
C SER A 266 -5.50 13.60 -22.00
N ALA A 267 -6.45 13.43 -21.07
CA ALA A 267 -6.25 12.69 -19.83
C ALA A 267 -6.95 11.33 -19.85
N VAL A 268 -6.15 10.27 -19.82
CA VAL A 268 -6.60 8.88 -19.71
C VAL A 268 -7.07 8.62 -18.29
N LEU A 269 -8.28 8.06 -18.15
CA LEU A 269 -8.79 7.56 -16.87
C LEU A 269 -8.36 6.10 -16.69
N LEU A 270 -7.76 5.84 -15.54
CA LEU A 270 -7.22 4.54 -15.16
C LEU A 270 -7.88 4.07 -13.88
N GLY A 271 -8.23 2.78 -13.82
CA GLY A 271 -8.86 2.16 -12.66
C GLY A 271 -8.21 0.84 -12.25
N ARG A 272 -8.25 0.54 -10.95
CA ARG A 272 -7.79 -0.74 -10.39
C ARG A 272 -8.51 -1.07 -9.09
N ARG A 273 -8.94 -2.32 -8.93
CA ARG A 273 -9.32 -2.86 -7.62
C ARG A 273 -8.09 -3.06 -6.73
N MET A 274 -8.14 -2.48 -5.53
CA MET A 274 -7.06 -2.52 -4.57
C MET A 274 -6.91 -3.92 -3.99
N SER A 275 -5.66 -4.39 -3.90
CA SER A 275 -5.27 -5.70 -3.35
C SER A 275 -3.84 -5.61 -2.84
N LEU A 276 -3.55 -6.32 -1.75
CA LEU A 276 -2.28 -6.27 -1.03
C LEU A 276 -1.32 -7.40 -1.41
#